data_AF-A0A344UIQ9-F1
#
_entry.id   AF-A0A344UIQ9-F1
#
_cell.length_a   1.000
_cell.length_b   1.000
_cell.length_c   1.000
_cell.angle_alpha   90.00
_cell.angle_beta   90.00
_cell.angle_gamma   90.00
#
_symmetry.space_group_name_H-M   'P 1'
#
loop_
_entity.id
_entity.type
_entity.pdbx_description
1 polymer ?
#
loop_
_entity_poly.entity_id
_entity_poly.type
_entity_poly.pdbx_seq_one_letter_code
_entity_poly.pdbx_strand_id
1 'polypeptide(L)'
;MDPLLDPITGDYAGGSTDTLANAVYLRLMTPLGGWWADPTLGSRLHELSRSKDSSRVDLLACQYAEQALQPLLQDGRASRVQVSSQRQGPGRLLLNIEVAETGGHIRHFQHQVRIA
;
A
#
# COMPACT_ATOMS: atom_id res chain seq x y z
N MET A 1 -2.63 20.41 4.80
CA MET A 1 -1.72 19.64 5.66
C MET A 1 -2.61 18.76 6.50
N ASP A 2 -2.43 17.46 6.42
CA ASP A 2 -3.37 16.48 6.95
C ASP A 2 -2.77 15.77 8.16
N PRO A 3 -3.56 15.31 9.13
CA PRO A 3 -3.04 14.51 10.24
C PRO A 3 -2.44 13.20 9.71
N LEU A 4 -1.22 12.87 10.14
CA LEU A 4 -0.51 11.68 9.71
C LEU A 4 -1.15 10.43 10.32
N LEU A 5 -1.39 9.42 9.49
CA LEU A 5 -1.86 8.12 9.92
C LEU A 5 -0.67 7.20 10.22
N ASP A 6 -0.78 6.44 11.31
CA ASP A 6 0.14 5.35 11.62
C ASP A 6 -0.31 4.09 10.85
N PRO A 7 0.51 3.58 9.90
CA PRO A 7 0.12 2.44 9.07
C PRO A 7 0.07 1.10 9.83
N ILE A 8 0.60 1.03 11.05
CA ILE A 8 0.60 -0.17 11.89
C ILE A 8 -0.68 -0.25 12.71
N THR A 9 -1.08 0.86 13.33
CA THR A 9 -2.26 0.91 14.23
C THR A 9 -3.53 1.33 13.52
N GLY A 10 -3.43 2.14 12.46
CA GLY A 10 -4.55 2.80 11.79
C GLY A 10 -5.05 4.06 12.49
N ASP A 11 -4.43 4.45 13.61
CA ASP A 11 -4.73 5.68 14.34
C ASP A 11 -3.87 6.86 13.85
N TYR A 12 -4.10 8.04 14.45
CA TYR A 12 -3.25 9.19 14.20
C TYR A 12 -1.88 9.05 14.89
N ALA A 13 -0.82 9.33 14.14
CA ALA A 13 0.57 9.31 14.63
C ALA A 13 0.95 10.55 15.48
N GLY A 14 -0.01 11.45 15.77
CA GLY A 14 0.22 12.66 16.56
C GLY A 14 0.96 13.80 15.83
N GLY A 15 1.21 13.64 14.53
CA GLY A 15 1.82 14.66 13.65
C GLY A 15 0.97 14.93 12.42
N SER A 16 1.51 15.72 11.50
CA SER A 16 0.87 16.06 10.24
C SER A 16 1.81 15.77 9.07
N THR A 17 1.22 15.56 7.89
CA THR A 17 1.95 15.26 6.67
C THR A 17 1.41 16.07 5.51
N ASP A 18 2.31 16.47 4.62
CA ASP A 18 2.06 17.03 3.29
C ASP A 18 2.47 16.05 2.17
N THR A 19 2.82 14.82 2.56
CA THR A 19 3.40 13.79 1.69
C THR A 19 2.34 12.81 1.18
N LEU A 20 2.75 11.87 0.35
CA LEU A 20 1.89 10.78 -0.12
C LEU A 20 1.62 9.68 0.93
N ALA A 21 2.13 9.78 2.16
CA ALA A 21 2.02 8.74 3.19
C ALA A 21 0.56 8.27 3.42
N ASN A 22 -0.36 9.20 3.68
CA ASN A 22 -1.77 8.87 3.92
C ASN A 22 -2.42 8.26 2.67
N ALA A 23 -2.10 8.81 1.48
CA ALA A 23 -2.65 8.32 0.22
C ALA A 23 -2.20 6.89 -0.10
N VAL A 24 -0.92 6.58 0.14
CA VAL A 24 -0.37 5.22 -0.01
C VAL A 24 -1.03 4.27 0.99
N TYR A 25 -1.09 4.64 2.27
CA TYR A 25 -1.69 3.81 3.31
C TYR A 25 -3.15 3.47 3.01
N LEU A 26 -3.98 4.48 2.74
CA LEU A 26 -5.41 4.29 2.49
C LEU A 26 -5.67 3.41 1.27
N ARG A 27 -4.89 3.57 0.19
CA ARG A 27 -5.02 2.74 -1.02
C ARG A 27 -4.63 1.29 -0.79
N LEU A 28 -3.65 1.01 0.07
CA LEU A 28 -3.23 -0.36 0.37
C LEU A 28 -4.18 -1.05 1.36
N MET A 29 -4.60 -0.34 2.41
CA MET A 29 -5.41 -0.88 3.50
C MET A 29 -6.88 -1.09 3.10
N THR A 30 -7.44 -0.19 2.29
CA THR A 30 -8.86 -0.25 1.93
C THR A 30 -9.12 -1.41 0.97
N PRO A 31 -10.10 -2.29 1.24
CA PRO A 31 -10.53 -3.31 0.28
C PRO A 31 -11.06 -2.67 -1.01
N LEU A 32 -10.58 -3.13 -2.18
CA LEU A 32 -11.07 -2.66 -3.47
C LEU A 32 -12.60 -2.86 -3.57
N GLY A 33 -13.33 -1.81 -3.94
CA GLY A 33 -14.80 -1.80 -3.99
C GLY A 33 -15.48 -1.61 -2.64
N GLY A 34 -14.74 -1.54 -1.53
CA GLY A 34 -15.27 -1.37 -0.18
C GLY A 34 -15.56 0.08 0.22
N TRP A 35 -14.98 1.06 -0.48
CA TRP A 35 -15.19 2.48 -0.20
C TRP A 35 -16.39 3.02 -0.98
N TRP A 36 -17.40 3.53 -0.25
CA TRP A 36 -18.68 3.94 -0.83
C TRP A 36 -18.59 5.13 -1.79
N ALA A 37 -17.63 6.05 -1.58
CA ALA A 37 -17.51 7.25 -2.40
C ALA A 37 -16.70 7.02 -3.69
N ASP A 38 -15.84 5.99 -3.69
CA ASP A 38 -15.02 5.63 -4.84
C ASP A 38 -14.75 4.12 -4.83
N PRO A 39 -15.54 3.32 -5.58
CA PRO A 39 -15.35 1.87 -5.66
C PRO A 39 -14.02 1.44 -6.28
N THR A 40 -13.33 2.34 -6.98
CA THR A 40 -12.03 2.04 -7.61
C THR A 40 -10.86 2.21 -6.64
N LEU A 41 -11.11 2.81 -5.48
CA LEU A 41 -10.12 2.97 -4.42
C LEU A 41 -9.92 1.64 -3.67
N GLY A 42 -8.65 1.33 -3.40
CA GLY A 42 -8.26 0.22 -2.55
C GLY A 42 -7.43 -0.84 -3.25
N SER A 43 -7.16 -1.92 -2.53
CA SER A 43 -6.35 -3.04 -2.98
C SER A 43 -7.06 -4.38 -2.81
N ARG A 44 -6.56 -5.37 -3.55
CA ARG A 44 -6.97 -6.78 -3.43
C ARG A 44 -6.11 -7.55 -2.42
N LEU A 45 -5.30 -6.85 -1.62
CA LEU A 45 -4.42 -7.49 -0.62
C LEU A 45 -5.21 -8.27 0.44
N HIS A 46 -6.42 -7.83 0.75
CA HIS A 46 -7.33 -8.53 1.67
C HIS A 46 -7.75 -9.93 1.16
N GLU A 47 -7.73 -10.20 -0.15
CA GLU A 47 -8.03 -11.51 -0.72
C GLU A 47 -6.92 -12.53 -0.43
N LEU A 48 -5.68 -12.05 -0.22
CA LEU A 48 -4.52 -12.91 0.00
C LEU A 48 -4.55 -13.61 1.36
N SER A 49 -5.34 -13.11 2.32
CA SER A 49 -5.49 -13.71 3.65
C SER A 49 -6.10 -15.12 3.62
N ARG A 50 -6.69 -15.52 2.49
CA ARG A 50 -7.27 -16.85 2.25
C ARG A 50 -6.48 -17.65 1.20
N SER A 51 -5.44 -17.05 0.64
CA SER A 51 -4.61 -17.64 -0.40
C SER A 51 -3.47 -18.45 0.21
N LYS A 52 -3.23 -19.64 -0.34
CA LYS A 52 -2.17 -20.54 0.13
C LYS A 52 -0.80 -19.86 0.07
N ASP A 53 -0.07 -19.88 1.17
CA ASP A 53 1.31 -19.39 1.27
C ASP A 53 2.22 -20.07 0.23
N SER A 54 2.50 -19.35 -0.84
CA SER A 54 3.32 -19.81 -1.97
C SER A 54 4.04 -18.61 -2.59
N SER A 55 5.15 -18.86 -3.28
CA SER A 55 5.92 -17.80 -3.96
C SER A 55 5.10 -17.01 -4.98
N ARG A 56 4.04 -17.62 -5.55
CA ARG A 56 3.10 -16.94 -6.43
C ARG A 56 2.32 -15.83 -5.71
N VAL A 57 1.98 -16.04 -4.43
CA VAL A 57 1.25 -15.05 -3.63
C VAL A 57 2.14 -13.84 -3.33
N ASP A 58 3.44 -14.04 -3.14
CA ASP A 58 4.40 -12.94 -2.96
C ASP A 58 4.38 -11.98 -4.16
N LEU A 59 4.41 -12.53 -5.38
CA LEU A 59 4.30 -11.75 -6.62
C LEU A 59 2.94 -11.08 -6.77
N LEU A 60 1.84 -11.78 -6.45
CA LEU A 60 0.50 -11.19 -6.47
C LEU A 60 0.35 -10.03 -5.48
N ALA A 61 0.97 -10.12 -4.31
CA ALA A 61 0.96 -9.05 -3.33
C ALA A 61 1.61 -7.77 -3.88
N CYS A 62 2.77 -7.90 -4.54
CA CYS A 62 3.39 -6.76 -5.23
C CYS A 62 2.48 -6.18 -6.32
N GLN A 63 1.94 -7.03 -7.20
CA GLN A 63 1.07 -6.60 -8.30
C GLN A 63 -0.20 -5.89 -7.81
N TYR A 64 -0.82 -6.39 -6.75
CA TYR A 64 -2.01 -5.77 -6.17
C TYR A 64 -1.71 -4.43 -5.51
N ALA A 65 -0.55 -4.29 -4.86
CA ALA A 65 -0.10 -3.02 -4.33
C ALA A 65 0.23 -2.02 -5.44
N GLU A 66 0.94 -2.43 -6.49
CA GLU A 66 1.23 -1.59 -7.67
C GLU A 66 -0.06 -1.11 -8.35
N GLN A 67 -1.03 -2.00 -8.55
CA GLN A 67 -2.33 -1.65 -9.12
C GLN A 67 -3.08 -0.63 -8.26
N ALA A 68 -3.10 -0.81 -6.93
CA ALA A 68 -3.77 0.11 -6.01
C ALA A 68 -3.15 1.51 -6.01
N LEU A 69 -1.83 1.58 -6.23
CA LEU A 69 -1.04 2.81 -6.26
C LEU A 69 -0.96 3.45 -7.66
N GLN A 70 -1.37 2.74 -8.72
CA GLN A 70 -1.35 3.23 -10.10
C GLN A 70 -1.96 4.63 -10.28
N PRO A 71 -3.05 5.01 -9.58
CA PRO A 71 -3.61 6.34 -9.76
C PRO A 71 -2.69 7.47 -9.29
N LEU A 72 -1.74 7.21 -8.36
CA LEU A 72 -0.72 8.20 -7.96
C LEU A 72 0.26 8.53 -9.10
N LEU A 73 0.41 7.61 -10.06
CA LEU A 73 1.18 7.86 -11.28
C LEU A 73 0.32 8.60 -12.31
N GLN A 74 -0.96 8.23 -12.43
CA GLN A 74 -1.89 8.82 -13.40
C GLN A 74 -2.25 10.27 -13.08
N ASP A 75 -2.38 10.62 -11.80
CA ASP A 75 -2.65 11.98 -11.33
C ASP A 75 -1.38 12.85 -11.26
N GLY A 76 -0.21 12.29 -11.58
CA GLY A 76 1.06 13.00 -11.63
C GLY A 76 1.65 13.35 -10.26
N ARG A 77 1.15 12.77 -9.16
CA ARG A 77 1.69 12.99 -7.81
C ARG A 77 2.98 12.22 -7.57
N ALA A 78 3.11 11.06 -8.18
CA ALA A 78 4.32 10.24 -8.21
C ALA A 78 4.82 10.07 -9.64
N SER A 79 6.14 10.01 -9.80
CA SER A 79 6.80 9.70 -11.06
C SER A 79 7.14 8.22 -11.20
N ARG A 80 7.30 7.51 -10.07
CA ARG A 80 7.58 6.08 -10.03
C ARG A 80 7.08 5.46 -8.72
N VAL A 81 6.58 4.24 -8.80
CA VAL A 81 6.28 3.38 -7.67
C VAL A 81 6.96 2.04 -7.91
N GLN A 82 7.63 1.50 -6.89
CA GLN A 82 8.21 0.16 -6.92
C GLN A 82 7.81 -0.59 -5.66
N VAL A 83 7.34 -1.83 -5.81
CA VAL A 83 6.94 -2.67 -4.68
C VAL A 83 7.79 -3.94 -4.65
N SER A 84 8.24 -4.32 -3.46
CA SER A 84 8.93 -5.59 -3.22
C SER A 84 8.35 -6.26 -1.98
N SER A 85 8.30 -7.58 -1.98
CA SER A 85 7.80 -8.37 -0.85
C SER A 85 8.95 -9.04 -0.11
N GLN A 86 8.88 -9.03 1.22
CA GLN A 86 9.78 -9.75 2.11
C GLN A 86 8.97 -10.67 3.04
N ARG A 87 9.29 -11.96 3.07
CA ARG A 87 8.67 -12.91 4.01
C ARG A 87 9.13 -12.63 5.44
N GLN A 88 8.18 -12.58 6.37
CA GLN A 88 8.41 -12.37 7.81
C GLN A 88 8.07 -13.62 8.64
N GLY A 89 8.15 -14.80 8.02
CA GLY A 89 7.71 -16.08 8.58
C GLY A 89 6.42 -16.60 7.93
N PRO A 90 5.88 -17.73 8.43
CA PRO A 90 4.68 -18.34 7.87
C PRO A 90 3.49 -17.39 7.93
N GLY A 91 2.75 -17.26 6.82
CA GLY A 91 1.51 -16.50 6.80
C GLY A 91 1.68 -14.97 6.79
N ARG A 92 2.91 -14.44 6.66
CA ARG A 92 3.20 -13.00 6.77
C ARG A 92 4.17 -12.50 5.72
N LEU A 93 3.74 -11.48 4.98
CA LEU A 93 4.54 -10.71 4.04
C LEU A 93 4.63 -9.25 4.51
N LEU A 94 5.81 -8.66 4.34
CA LEU A 94 6.03 -7.23 4.44
C LEU A 94 6.27 -6.70 3.03
N LEU A 95 5.42 -5.80 2.58
CA LEU A 95 5.65 -5.05 1.34
C LEU A 95 6.51 -3.83 1.67
N ASN A 96 7.62 -3.68 0.96
CA ASN A 96 8.43 -2.47 0.93
C ASN A 96 8.07 -1.70 -0.35
N ILE A 97 7.53 -0.50 -0.17
CA ILE A 97 7.07 0.37 -1.26
C ILE A 97 8.00 1.57 -1.33
N GLU A 98 8.60 1.79 -2.48
CA GLU A 98 9.33 3.00 -2.81
C GLU A 98 8.48 3.87 -3.73
N VAL A 99 8.30 5.13 -3.37
CA VAL A 99 7.56 6.12 -4.17
C VAL A 99 8.48 7.30 -4.45
N ALA A 100 8.73 7.56 -5.73
CA ALA A 100 9.37 8.78 -6.17
C ALA A 100 8.28 9.83 -6.46
N GLU A 101 8.24 10.88 -5.63
CA GLU A 101 7.35 12.02 -5.83
C GLU A 101 7.82 12.86 -7.03
N THR A 102 6.91 13.58 -7.67
CA THR A 102 7.23 14.43 -8.84
C THR A 102 8.24 15.54 -8.50
N GLY A 103 8.35 15.92 -7.23
CA GLY A 103 9.38 16.84 -6.72
C GLY A 103 10.78 16.24 -6.58
N GLY A 104 10.99 14.96 -6.94
CA GLY A 104 12.28 14.28 -6.86
C GLY A 104 12.59 13.64 -5.51
N HIS A 105 11.71 13.76 -4.53
CA HIS A 105 11.84 13.09 -3.24
C HIS A 105 11.46 11.61 -3.35
N ILE A 106 12.33 10.73 -2.87
CA ILE A 106 12.05 9.30 -2.75
C ILE A 106 11.63 9.02 -1.30
N ARG A 107 10.50 8.33 -1.13
CA ARG A 107 9.99 7.90 0.17
C ARG A 107 9.78 6.40 0.20
N HIS A 108 10.03 5.82 1.36
CA HIS A 108 9.83 4.40 1.61
C HIS A 108 8.68 4.19 2.58
N PHE A 109 7.80 3.26 2.25
CA PHE A 109 6.67 2.84 3.06
C PHE A 109 6.69 1.33 3.25
N GLN A 110 6.09 0.87 4.34
CA GLN A 110 5.95 -0.54 4.64
C GLN A 110 4.49 -0.88 4.89
N HIS A 111 4.07 -2.06 4.42
CA HIS A 111 2.71 -2.55 4.62
C HIS A 111 2.70 -4.05 4.89
N GLN A 112 2.03 -4.47 5.97
CA GLN A 112 1.93 -5.88 6.34
C GLN A 112 0.76 -6.56 5.63
N VAL A 113 0.99 -7.75 5.09
CA VAL A 113 -0.01 -8.56 4.41
C VAL A 113 -0.04 -9.95 5.04
N ARG A 114 -1.25 -10.44 5.32
CA ARG A 114 -1.49 -11.78 5.87
C ARG A 114 -1.82 -12.74 4.73
N ILE A 115 -1.29 -13.95 4.79
CA ILE A 115 -1.54 -15.05 3.86
C ILE A 115 -1.90 -16.33 4.63
N ALA A 116 -2.57 -17.29 3.98
CA ALA A 116 -3.12 -18.50 4.62
C ALA A 116 -2.16 -19.69 4.63
#